data_AF-A0A9P4IBK9-F1
#
_entry.id   AF-A0A9P4IBK9-F1
#
_cell.length_a   1.000
_cell.length_b   1.000
_cell.length_c   1.000
_cell.angle_alpha   90.00
_cell.angle_beta   90.00
_cell.angle_gamma   90.00
#
_symmetry.space_group_name_H-M   'P 1'
#
loop_
_entity.id
_entity.type
_entity.pdbx_description
1 polymer ?
#
loop_
_entity_poly.entity_id
_entity_poly.type
_entity_poly.pdbx_seq_one_letter_code
_entity_poly.pdbx_strand_id
1 'polypeptide(L)'
;MSRTSRLHVTFTQCRSSSGLSQEKLGALLSKPTWSVRSLLPPSNDSTNTTPQESSAPTTPEITSKQLHHLLRLSALPAPQDEAEEARMLQTLSSQLHFVRSIQSIDTTGVEPLRSLRDESERGDKERTLGMAEMQDALDQEEIVGNHHKRIRRRPRRIQDEGIKNAEDCDVLGSAKRKVGRFFVVEGAPREE
;
A
#
# COMPACT_ATOMS: atom_id res chain seq x y z
N MET A 1 -31.25 -9.43 -36.23
CA MET A 1 -31.00 -7.98 -36.33
C MET A 1 -31.14 -7.39 -34.94
N SER A 2 -30.05 -7.27 -34.18
CA SER A 2 -30.12 -6.83 -32.77
C SER A 2 -29.13 -5.70 -32.55
N ARG A 3 -29.68 -4.51 -32.31
CA ARG A 3 -28.97 -3.24 -32.14
C ARG A 3 -28.28 -3.21 -30.78
N THR A 4 -26.97 -3.04 -30.76
CA THR A 4 -26.19 -2.74 -29.56
C THR A 4 -26.42 -1.28 -29.18
N SER A 5 -27.02 -1.05 -28.00
CA SER A 5 -27.22 0.28 -27.44
C SER A 5 -25.90 0.79 -26.84
N ARG A 6 -25.31 1.80 -27.47
CA ARG A 6 -24.08 2.47 -27.03
C ARG A 6 -24.46 3.54 -26.01
N LEU A 7 -24.02 3.42 -24.77
CA LEU A 7 -24.09 4.52 -23.81
C LEU A 7 -23.05 5.58 -24.22
N HIS A 8 -23.54 6.69 -24.78
CA HIS A 8 -22.71 7.86 -25.07
C HIS A 8 -22.45 8.60 -23.76
N VAL A 9 -21.19 8.64 -23.32
CA VAL A 9 -20.74 9.60 -22.32
C VAL A 9 -20.62 10.95 -23.03
N THR A 10 -21.59 11.82 -22.84
CA THR A 10 -21.48 13.22 -23.26
C THR A 10 -20.65 13.95 -22.22
N PHE A 11 -19.39 14.24 -22.56
CA PHE A 11 -18.63 15.25 -21.84
C PHE A 11 -19.23 16.61 -22.19
N THR A 12 -20.04 17.17 -21.30
CA THR A 12 -20.64 18.49 -21.49
C THR A 12 -19.54 19.54 -21.41
N GLN A 13 -18.99 19.92 -22.56
CA GLN A 13 -18.06 21.04 -22.67
C GLN A 13 -18.82 22.34 -22.40
N CYS A 14 -18.75 22.86 -21.18
CA CYS A 14 -19.20 24.21 -20.86
C CYS A 14 -18.27 25.25 -21.51
N ARG A 15 -18.48 25.56 -22.79
CA ARG A 15 -17.95 26.80 -23.39
C ARG A 15 -18.84 27.96 -22.96
N SER A 16 -18.58 28.51 -21.78
CA SER A 16 -19.03 29.86 -21.42
C SER A 16 -18.01 30.86 -21.95
N SER A 17 -18.26 31.45 -23.11
CA SER A 17 -17.52 32.63 -23.57
C SER A 17 -18.13 33.89 -22.96
N SER A 18 -17.92 34.07 -21.66
CA SER A 18 -18.02 35.39 -21.03
C SER A 18 -16.62 35.75 -20.57
N GLY A 19 -15.97 36.67 -21.29
CA GLY A 19 -14.68 37.21 -20.87
C GLY A 19 -14.83 37.78 -19.47
N LEU A 20 -14.23 37.11 -18.48
CA LEU A 20 -14.17 37.64 -17.12
C LEU A 20 -13.30 38.90 -17.21
N SER A 21 -13.90 40.07 -16.96
CA SER A 21 -13.14 41.32 -16.86
C SER A 21 -12.05 41.16 -15.80
N GLN A 22 -10.91 41.79 -16.03
CA GLN A 22 -9.72 41.65 -15.16
C GLN A 22 -10.05 41.99 -13.70
N GLU A 23 -10.97 42.92 -13.48
CA GLU A 23 -11.51 43.29 -12.15
C GLU A 23 -12.32 42.16 -11.50
N LYS A 24 -13.15 41.45 -12.27
CA LYS A 24 -13.94 40.30 -11.78
C LYS A 24 -13.04 39.11 -11.45
N LEU A 25 -11.98 38.90 -12.24
CA LEU A 25 -10.98 37.87 -11.97
C LEU A 25 -10.14 38.21 -10.72
N GLY A 26 -9.74 39.48 -10.56
CA GLY A 26 -9.05 39.97 -9.37
C GLY A 26 -9.89 39.83 -8.10
N ALA A 27 -11.19 40.16 -8.16
CA ALA A 27 -12.12 39.97 -7.04
C ALA A 27 -12.26 38.48 -6.66
N LEU A 28 -12.32 37.57 -7.62
CA LEU A 28 -12.39 36.13 -7.38
C LEU A 28 -11.08 35.56 -6.78
N LEU A 29 -9.92 36.00 -7.27
CA LEU A 29 -8.62 35.55 -6.75
C LEU A 29 -8.22 36.22 -5.43
N SER A 30 -8.85 37.36 -5.07
CA SER A 30 -8.59 38.07 -3.81
C SER A 30 -8.96 37.27 -2.55
N LYS A 31 -9.87 36.31 -2.68
CA LYS A 31 -10.32 35.42 -1.61
C LYS A 31 -9.99 33.97 -2.00
N PRO A 32 -8.76 33.50 -1.77
CA PRO A 32 -8.42 32.12 -2.08
C PRO A 32 -9.26 31.19 -1.20
N THR A 33 -10.18 30.45 -1.82
CA THR A 33 -11.09 29.51 -1.13
C THR A 33 -10.38 28.27 -0.61
N TRP A 34 -9.24 27.91 -1.22
CA TRP A 34 -8.32 26.90 -0.70
C TRP A 34 -6.88 27.31 -0.95
N SER A 35 -6.10 27.42 0.13
CA SER A 35 -4.65 27.50 0.06
C SER A 35 -4.07 26.15 0.44
N VAL A 36 -3.18 25.58 -0.38
CA VAL A 36 -2.48 24.32 -0.05
C VAL A 36 -1.68 24.45 1.25
N ARG A 37 -1.27 25.68 1.60
CA ARG A 37 -0.59 25.99 2.86
C ARG A 37 -1.37 25.62 4.10
N SER A 38 -2.70 25.66 4.08
CA SER A 38 -3.50 25.25 5.24
C SER A 38 -3.50 23.74 5.47
N LEU A 39 -3.01 22.94 4.50
CA LEU A 39 -2.83 21.48 4.63
C LEU A 39 -1.43 21.08 5.10
N LEU A 40 -0.49 22.02 5.13
CA LEU A 40 0.87 21.79 5.61
C LEU A 40 0.93 22.00 7.13
N PRO A 41 1.83 21.29 7.84
CA PRO A 41 2.09 21.58 9.24
C PRO A 41 2.50 23.07 9.38
N PRO A 42 2.08 23.77 10.44
CA PRO A 42 2.52 25.14 10.67
C PRO A 42 4.05 25.14 10.77
N SER A 43 4.71 25.83 9.84
CA SER A 43 6.16 25.97 9.85
C SER A 43 6.60 26.64 11.14
N ASN A 44 7.44 25.96 11.91
CA ASN A 44 8.11 26.44 13.12
C ASN A 44 9.07 27.63 12.87
N ASP A 45 9.12 28.17 11.65
CA ASP A 45 9.96 29.30 11.24
C ASP A 45 9.29 30.68 11.38
N SER A 46 8.06 30.79 11.90
CA SER A 46 7.44 32.10 12.10
C SER A 46 7.84 32.73 13.43
N THR A 47 9.08 33.23 13.51
CA THR A 47 9.41 34.36 14.37
C THR A 47 8.60 35.57 13.90
N ASN A 48 7.36 35.70 14.38
CA ASN A 48 6.67 36.97 14.66
C ASN A 48 5.22 36.66 15.08
N THR A 49 4.97 36.92 16.36
CA THR A 49 3.78 37.57 16.91
C THR A 49 2.42 37.13 16.35
N THR A 50 1.73 36.22 17.06
CA THR A 50 0.48 36.47 17.82
C THR A 50 0.01 35.12 18.38
N PRO A 51 -0.28 34.96 19.69
CA PRO A 51 -0.84 33.73 20.24
C PRO A 51 -2.31 33.64 19.85
N GLN A 52 -2.59 33.12 18.65
CA GLN A 52 -3.95 32.80 18.25
C GLN A 52 -4.15 31.29 18.40
N GLU A 53 -4.97 30.97 19.40
CA GLU A 53 -5.56 29.67 19.70
C GLU A 53 -5.75 28.82 18.44
N SER A 54 -4.75 27.98 18.17
CA SER A 54 -4.90 26.87 17.24
C SER A 54 -4.98 25.66 18.12
N SER A 55 -6.19 25.12 18.24
CA SER A 55 -6.45 23.79 18.76
C SER A 55 -5.55 22.82 18.00
N ALA A 56 -4.37 22.56 18.55
CA ALA A 56 -3.47 21.53 18.07
C ALA A 56 -4.28 20.23 18.05
N PRO A 57 -4.53 19.60 16.89
CA PRO A 57 -4.93 18.21 16.93
C PRO A 57 -3.77 17.50 17.61
N THR A 58 -4.06 16.95 18.78
CA THR A 58 -3.15 16.15 19.60
C THR A 58 -2.50 15.09 18.72
N THR A 59 -1.36 15.45 18.13
CA THR A 59 -0.53 14.49 17.46
C THR A 59 0.02 13.62 18.58
N PRO A 60 -0.21 12.29 18.65
CA PRO A 60 0.74 11.44 19.34
C PRO A 60 2.07 11.70 18.67
N GLU A 61 2.92 12.47 19.34
CA GLU A 61 4.32 12.63 18.98
C GLU A 61 4.88 11.22 18.94
N ILE A 62 5.32 10.77 17.76
CA ILE A 62 6.01 9.49 17.66
C ILE A 62 7.22 9.60 18.59
N THR A 63 7.24 8.77 19.61
CA THR A 63 8.38 8.72 20.54
C THR A 63 9.56 8.06 19.83
N SER A 64 10.78 8.40 20.25
CA SER A 64 12.02 7.71 19.82
C SER A 64 11.89 6.18 19.89
N LYS A 65 11.32 5.65 20.98
CA LYS A 65 11.06 4.21 21.15
C LYS A 65 10.14 3.64 20.08
N GLN A 66 9.09 4.37 19.69
CA GLN A 66 8.20 3.97 18.62
C GLN A 66 8.90 4.02 17.26
N LEU A 67 9.74 5.03 17.00
CA LEU A 67 10.56 5.07 15.78
C LEU A 67 11.47 3.83 15.70
N HIS A 68 12.21 3.51 16.76
CA HIS A 68 13.07 2.33 16.80
C HIS A 68 12.28 1.03 16.63
N HIS A 69 11.07 0.96 17.20
CA HIS A 69 10.17 -0.17 17.00
C HIS A 69 9.74 -0.31 15.54
N LEU A 70 9.38 0.79 14.87
CA LEU A 70 9.02 0.80 13.45
C LEU A 70 10.20 0.37 12.57
N LEU A 71 11.41 0.85 12.85
CA LEU A 71 12.62 0.43 12.12
C LEU A 71 12.87 -1.08 12.24
N ARG A 72 12.63 -1.64 13.43
CA ARG A 72 12.70 -3.09 13.62
C ARG A 72 11.65 -3.85 12.82
N LEU A 73 10.41 -3.36 12.77
CA LEU A 73 9.33 -3.99 11.99
C LEU A 73 9.59 -3.93 10.48
N SER A 74 10.20 -2.85 9.99
CA SER A 74 10.58 -2.69 8.59
C SER A 74 11.94 -3.31 8.24
N ALA A 75 12.59 -3.99 9.20
CA ALA A 75 13.92 -4.56 9.06
C ALA A 75 14.99 -3.55 8.60
N LEU A 76 14.85 -2.29 9.02
CA LEU A 76 15.81 -1.22 8.78
C LEU A 76 16.80 -1.10 9.96
N PRO A 77 18.04 -0.64 9.70
CA PRO A 77 19.02 -0.37 10.75
C PRO A 77 18.56 0.77 11.67
N ALA A 78 19.11 0.79 12.89
CA ALA A 78 18.94 1.91 13.82
C ALA A 78 19.62 3.19 13.28
N PRO A 79 19.14 4.38 13.68
CA PRO A 79 19.77 5.65 13.27
C PRO A 79 21.23 5.71 13.76
N GLN A 80 22.10 6.32 12.97
CA GLN A 80 23.53 6.43 13.29
C GLN A 80 23.76 7.47 14.39
N ASP A 81 23.04 8.59 14.31
CA ASP A 81 23.17 9.74 15.20
C ASP A 81 21.80 10.30 15.61
N GLU A 82 21.75 11.02 16.74
CA GLU A 82 20.55 11.72 17.22
C GLU A 82 20.02 12.75 16.21
N ALA A 83 20.91 13.36 15.42
CA ALA A 83 20.53 14.31 14.37
C ALA A 83 19.80 13.62 13.21
N GLU A 84 20.16 12.39 12.88
CA GLU A 84 19.44 11.58 11.89
C GLU A 84 18.07 11.18 12.43
N GLU A 85 18.03 10.74 13.70
CA GLU A 85 16.79 10.39 14.39
C GLU A 85 15.78 11.56 14.40
N ALA A 86 16.24 12.77 14.74
CA ALA A 86 15.40 13.97 14.74
C ALA A 86 14.82 14.28 13.35
N ARG A 87 15.62 14.11 12.29
CA ARG A 87 15.15 14.29 10.89
C ARG A 87 14.10 13.25 10.51
N MET A 88 14.28 12.00 10.94
CA MET A 88 13.31 10.93 10.70
C MET A 88 11.99 11.21 11.43
N LEU A 89 12.05 11.65 12.69
CA LEU A 89 10.87 12.05 13.47
C LEU A 89 10.12 13.23 12.82
N GLN A 90 10.84 14.25 12.35
CA GLN A 90 10.24 15.39 11.64
C GLN A 90 9.58 14.96 10.32
N THR A 91 10.20 14.03 9.61
CA THR A 91 9.64 13.49 8.37
C THR A 91 8.35 12.72 8.65
N LEU A 92 8.37 11.84 9.66
CA LEU A 92 7.20 11.06 10.05
C LEU A 92 6.06 11.94 10.57
N SER A 93 6.35 12.98 11.34
CA SER A 93 5.31 13.90 11.83
C SER A 93 4.62 14.63 10.67
N SER A 94 5.39 15.05 9.65
CA SER A 94 4.86 15.67 8.44
C SER A 94 4.00 14.71 7.62
N GLN A 95 4.42 13.45 7.47
CA GLN A 95 3.65 12.42 6.78
C GLN A 95 2.34 12.11 7.52
N LEU A 96 2.37 11.98 8.85
CA LEU A 96 1.17 11.72 9.65
C LEU A 96 0.20 12.89 9.67
N HIS A 97 0.70 14.13 9.60
CA HIS A 97 -0.16 15.30 9.45
C HIS A 97 -1.07 15.16 8.22
N PHE A 98 -0.47 14.83 7.07
CA PHE A 98 -1.21 14.61 5.83
C PHE A 98 -2.25 13.47 5.94
N VAL A 99 -1.86 12.34 6.52
CA VAL A 99 -2.77 11.19 6.71
C VAL A 99 -3.95 11.57 7.60
N ARG A 100 -3.74 12.34 8.67
CA ARG A 100 -4.82 12.80 9.55
C ARG A 100 -5.77 13.76 8.85
N SER A 101 -5.27 14.63 7.97
CA SER A 101 -6.13 15.47 7.14
C SER A 101 -7.08 14.63 6.28
N ILE A 102 -6.61 13.52 5.72
CA ILE A 102 -7.46 12.58 4.98
C ILE A 102 -8.46 11.88 5.90
N GLN A 103 -8.02 11.43 7.09
CA GLN A 103 -8.89 10.76 8.07
C GLN A 103 -10.01 11.65 8.59
N SER A 104 -9.87 12.97 8.50
CA SER A 104 -10.91 13.92 8.93
C SER A 104 -12.13 13.99 7.99
N ILE A 105 -12.06 13.35 6.82
CA ILE A 105 -13.13 13.32 5.84
C ILE A 105 -14.21 12.33 6.30
N ASP A 106 -15.49 12.72 6.18
CA ASP A 106 -16.62 11.84 6.44
C ASP A 106 -16.69 10.74 5.37
N THR A 107 -16.44 9.51 5.78
CA THR A 107 -16.55 8.31 4.94
C THR A 107 -17.72 7.41 5.36
N THR A 108 -18.74 7.96 6.02
CA THR A 108 -19.92 7.18 6.42
C THR A 108 -20.63 6.57 5.20
N GLY A 109 -20.88 5.26 5.27
CA GLY A 109 -21.58 4.52 4.20
C GLY A 109 -20.74 4.17 2.97
N VAL A 110 -19.42 4.36 3.00
CA VAL A 110 -18.51 4.00 1.90
C VAL A 110 -17.73 2.72 2.24
N GLU A 111 -17.76 1.74 1.33
CA GLU A 111 -16.94 0.52 1.46
C GLU A 111 -15.49 0.80 1.02
N PRO A 112 -14.46 0.33 1.76
CA PRO A 112 -13.08 0.52 1.36
C PRO A 112 -12.73 -0.27 0.09
N LEU A 113 -12.29 0.44 -0.95
CA LEU A 113 -11.78 -0.19 -2.17
C LEU A 113 -10.48 -0.95 -1.85
N ARG A 114 -10.45 -2.27 -2.07
CA ARG A 114 -9.31 -3.13 -1.70
C ARG A 114 -8.31 -3.27 -2.85
N SER A 115 -8.78 -3.23 -4.08
CA SER A 115 -7.96 -3.33 -5.29
C SER A 115 -8.56 -2.48 -6.41
N LEU A 116 -7.71 -1.98 -7.32
CA LEU A 116 -8.15 -1.33 -8.56
C LEU A 116 -8.69 -2.37 -9.55
N ARG A 117 -9.80 -2.99 -9.21
CA ARG A 117 -10.41 -4.14 -9.89
C ARG A 117 -11.92 -3.97 -9.88
N ASP A 118 -12.61 -4.69 -10.77
CA ASP A 118 -14.07 -4.76 -10.75
C ASP A 118 -14.52 -5.53 -9.49
N GLU A 119 -14.93 -4.82 -8.45
CA GLU A 119 -15.48 -5.37 -7.20
C GLU A 119 -17.00 -5.59 -7.31
N SER A 120 -17.58 -5.57 -8.52
CA SER A 120 -18.95 -6.03 -8.72
C SER A 120 -19.06 -7.53 -8.51
N GLU A 121 -20.26 -8.03 -8.19
CA GLU A 121 -20.53 -9.47 -8.06
C GLU A 121 -20.07 -10.28 -9.28
N ARG A 122 -20.06 -9.67 -10.46
CA ARG A 122 -19.57 -10.30 -11.69
C ARG A 122 -18.05 -10.46 -11.65
N GLY A 123 -17.33 -9.41 -11.28
CA GLY A 123 -15.87 -9.45 -11.14
C GLY A 123 -15.42 -10.42 -10.04
N ASP A 124 -16.22 -10.57 -8.98
CA ASP A 124 -15.98 -11.56 -7.93
C ASP A 124 -16.21 -12.98 -8.41
N LYS A 125 -17.31 -13.25 -9.14
CA LYS A 125 -17.57 -14.57 -9.74
C LYS A 125 -16.49 -14.99 -10.74
N GLU A 126 -15.94 -14.05 -11.50
CA GLU A 126 -14.86 -14.33 -12.46
C GLU A 126 -13.52 -14.64 -11.77
N ARG A 127 -13.24 -14.04 -10.60
CA ARG A 127 -11.99 -14.30 -9.85
C ARG A 127 -12.07 -15.50 -8.93
N THR A 128 -13.26 -15.85 -8.49
CA THR A 128 -13.46 -16.94 -7.55
C THR A 128 -13.30 -18.25 -8.29
N LEU A 129 -12.18 -18.94 -8.06
CA LEU A 129 -12.00 -20.30 -8.57
C LEU A 129 -12.97 -21.24 -7.86
N GLY A 130 -13.86 -21.83 -8.64
CA GLY A 130 -14.88 -22.74 -8.12
C GLY A 130 -14.32 -24.09 -7.72
N MET A 131 -15.05 -24.84 -6.88
CA MET A 131 -14.70 -26.23 -6.54
C MET A 131 -14.61 -27.12 -7.79
N ALA A 132 -15.48 -26.89 -8.78
CA ALA A 132 -15.45 -27.62 -10.05
C ALA A 132 -14.15 -27.40 -10.82
N GLU A 133 -13.61 -26.18 -10.81
CA GLU A 133 -12.36 -25.83 -11.49
C GLU A 133 -11.14 -26.36 -10.72
N MET A 134 -11.24 -26.49 -9.40
CA MET A 134 -10.20 -27.10 -8.57
C MET A 134 -10.25 -28.63 -8.51
N GLN A 135 -11.32 -29.25 -9.00
CA GLN A 135 -11.56 -30.69 -8.86
C GLN A 135 -10.39 -31.52 -9.43
N ASP A 136 -9.94 -31.22 -10.64
CA ASP A 136 -8.81 -31.91 -11.29
C ASP A 136 -7.53 -31.87 -10.45
N ALA A 137 -7.32 -30.77 -9.71
CA ALA A 137 -6.15 -30.59 -8.87
C ALA A 137 -6.30 -31.28 -7.51
N LEU A 138 -7.52 -31.34 -6.98
CA LEU A 138 -7.86 -32.06 -5.75
C LEU A 138 -7.86 -33.59 -5.96
N ASP A 139 -8.25 -34.07 -7.14
CA ASP A 139 -8.23 -35.51 -7.49
C ASP A 139 -6.82 -36.08 -7.57
N GLN A 140 -5.82 -35.22 -7.74
CA GLN A 140 -4.40 -35.57 -7.70
C GLN A 140 -3.85 -35.65 -6.27
N GLU A 141 -4.66 -35.37 -5.26
CA GLU A 141 -4.25 -35.47 -3.86
C GLU A 141 -4.43 -36.89 -3.32
N GLU A 142 -3.53 -37.27 -2.42
CA GLU A 142 -3.60 -38.52 -1.68
C GLU A 142 -3.40 -38.27 -0.19
N ILE A 143 -4.02 -39.13 0.61
CA ILE A 143 -3.89 -39.10 2.06
C ILE A 143 -2.82 -40.12 2.44
N VAL A 144 -1.72 -39.61 3.00
CA VAL A 144 -0.59 -40.43 3.46
C VAL A 144 -0.63 -40.58 4.97
N GLY A 145 -0.38 -41.80 5.46
CA GLY A 145 -0.29 -42.13 6.89
C GLY A 145 -1.57 -42.73 7.45
N ASN A 146 -1.42 -43.74 8.31
CA ASN A 146 -2.55 -44.47 8.90
C ASN A 146 -3.11 -43.75 10.15
N HIS A 147 -2.23 -43.39 11.09
CA HIS A 147 -2.61 -42.71 12.34
C HIS A 147 -2.63 -41.18 12.22
N HIS A 148 -1.69 -40.59 11.48
CA HIS A 148 -1.62 -39.15 11.21
C HIS A 148 -1.79 -38.90 9.72
N LYS A 149 -3.06 -38.78 9.29
CA LYS A 149 -3.44 -38.54 7.90
C LYS A 149 -2.96 -37.17 7.45
N ARG A 150 -2.10 -37.12 6.43
CA ARG A 150 -1.61 -35.89 5.80
C ARG A 150 -2.00 -35.89 4.32
N ILE A 151 -2.69 -34.84 3.89
CA ILE A 151 -3.01 -34.63 2.48
C ILE A 151 -1.74 -34.15 1.78
N ARG A 152 -1.38 -34.81 0.68
CA ARG A 152 -0.26 -34.42 -0.18
C ARG A 152 -0.67 -34.59 -1.64
N ARG A 153 -0.15 -33.74 -2.53
CA ARG A 153 -0.29 -33.94 -3.97
C ARG A 153 0.58 -35.11 -4.42
N ARG A 154 0.03 -35.99 -5.25
CA ARG A 154 0.78 -37.07 -5.88
C ARG A 154 1.92 -36.46 -6.70
N PRO A 155 3.15 -37.01 -6.62
CA PRO A 155 4.22 -36.58 -7.50
C PRO A 155 3.81 -36.90 -8.94
N ARG A 156 3.65 -35.86 -9.76
CA ARG A 156 3.34 -35.99 -11.19
C ARG A 156 4.51 -36.72 -11.85
N ARG A 157 4.23 -37.72 -12.69
CA ARG A 157 5.29 -38.48 -13.38
C ARG A 157 6.14 -37.48 -14.19
N ILE A 158 7.46 -37.60 -14.06
CA ILE A 158 8.52 -36.70 -14.58
C ILE A 158 8.42 -36.40 -16.10
N GLN A 159 7.49 -37.02 -16.85
CA GLN A 159 7.37 -36.89 -18.30
C GLN A 159 6.59 -35.64 -18.76
N ASP A 160 6.00 -34.85 -17.86
CA ASP A 160 5.40 -33.57 -18.23
C ASP A 160 6.49 -32.52 -18.47
N GLU A 161 6.80 -32.26 -19.75
CA GLU A 161 7.86 -31.35 -20.22
C GLU A 161 7.81 -29.94 -19.60
N GLY A 162 6.66 -29.49 -19.10
CA GLY A 162 6.51 -28.20 -18.42
C GLY A 162 7.11 -28.13 -17.01
N ILE A 163 7.29 -29.26 -16.32
CA ILE A 163 7.81 -29.32 -14.94
C ILE A 163 9.33 -29.56 -14.93
N LYS A 164 9.86 -30.30 -15.90
CA LYS A 164 11.32 -30.54 -16.02
C LYS A 164 12.12 -29.23 -16.06
N ASN A 165 11.61 -28.23 -16.80
CA ASN A 165 12.23 -26.90 -16.87
C ASN A 165 12.16 -26.11 -15.55
N ALA A 166 11.20 -26.43 -14.65
CA ALA A 166 11.08 -25.80 -13.34
C ALA A 166 12.00 -26.45 -12.29
N GLU A 167 12.33 -27.73 -12.46
CA GLU A 167 13.24 -28.49 -11.59
C GLU A 167 14.73 -28.22 -11.90
N ASP A 168 15.05 -27.78 -13.12
CA ASP A 168 16.40 -27.34 -13.52
C ASP A 168 16.75 -25.91 -13.04
N CYS A 169 15.83 -25.21 -12.36
CA CYS A 169 16.13 -23.91 -11.76
C CYS A 169 17.14 -24.07 -10.62
N ASP A 170 18.35 -23.51 -10.79
CA ASP A 170 19.31 -23.38 -9.69
C ASP A 170 18.73 -22.44 -8.62
N VAL A 171 18.10 -23.05 -7.61
CA VAL A 171 17.50 -22.35 -6.45
C VAL A 171 18.52 -21.45 -5.75
N LEU A 172 19.82 -21.78 -5.84
CA LEU A 172 20.92 -21.05 -5.22
C LEU A 172 21.71 -20.20 -6.23
N GLY A 173 21.23 -20.05 -7.46
CA GLY A 173 21.92 -19.35 -8.54
C GLY A 173 22.08 -17.85 -8.24
N SER A 174 21.04 -17.24 -7.69
CA SER A 174 21.04 -15.80 -7.33
C SER A 174 21.60 -15.50 -5.93
N ALA A 175 22.03 -16.53 -5.18
CA ALA A 175 22.47 -16.35 -3.80
C ALA A 175 23.91 -15.81 -3.73
N LYS A 176 24.12 -14.68 -3.03
CA LYS A 176 25.46 -14.11 -2.79
C LYS A 176 26.38 -15.05 -1.99
N ARG A 177 25.81 -15.83 -1.05
CA ARG A 177 26.52 -16.79 -0.20
C ARG A 177 25.74 -18.10 -0.14
N LYS A 178 26.43 -19.21 -0.40
CA LYS A 178 25.88 -20.56 -0.27
C LYS A 178 26.95 -21.50 0.28
N VAL A 179 26.51 -22.47 1.09
CA VAL A 179 27.35 -23.58 1.55
C VAL A 179 26.62 -24.86 1.20
N GLY A 180 27.17 -25.61 0.25
CA GLY A 180 26.50 -26.78 -0.33
C GLY A 180 25.13 -26.41 -0.90
N ARG A 181 24.08 -27.01 -0.34
CA ARG A 181 22.68 -26.83 -0.74
C ARG A 181 21.90 -25.85 0.15
N PHE A 182 22.60 -25.01 0.92
CA PHE A 182 21.97 -24.12 1.90
C PHE A 182 22.33 -22.65 1.67
N PHE A 183 21.36 -21.78 1.93
CA PHE A 183 21.61 -20.35 2.11
C PHE A 183 22.35 -20.12 3.43
N VAL A 184 23.31 -19.20 3.43
CA VAL A 184 24.05 -18.82 4.64
C VAL A 184 23.63 -17.43 5.06
N VAL A 185 23.13 -17.31 6.29
CA VAL A 185 22.77 -16.05 6.94
C VAL A 185 23.63 -15.93 8.20
N GLU A 186 24.15 -14.74 8.47
CA GLU A 186 24.89 -14.47 9.70
C GLU A 186 23.91 -14.43 10.87
N GLY A 187 24.13 -15.28 11.86
CA GLY A 187 23.38 -15.23 13.11
C GLY A 187 23.87 -14.09 13.99
N ALA A 188 23.03 -13.68 14.95
CA ALA A 188 23.48 -12.79 16.01
C ALA A 188 24.68 -13.41 16.75
N PRO A 189 25.68 -12.61 17.15
CA PRO A 189 26.77 -13.09 17.99
C PRO A 189 26.19 -13.71 19.26
N ARG A 190 26.77 -14.84 19.70
CA ARG A 190 26.41 -15.43 21.01
C ARG A 190 26.89 -14.45 22.08
N GLU A 191 25.96 -13.92 22.85
CA GLU A 191 26.27 -13.23 24.11
C GLU A 191 26.75 -14.31 25.10
N GLU A 192 28.02 -14.23 25.52
CA GLU A 192 28.61 -15.01 26.62
C GLU A 192 28.35 -14.33 27.97
#